data_AF-A0A958TZ80-F1
#
_entry.id   AF-A0A958TZ80-F1
#
_cell.length_a   1.000
_cell.length_b   1.000
_cell.length_c   1.000
_cell.angle_alpha   90.00
_cell.angle_beta   90.00
_cell.angle_gamma   90.00
#
_symmetry.space_group_name_H-M   'P 1'
#
loop_
_entity.id
_entity.type
_entity.pdbx_description
1 polymer ?
#
loop_
_entity_poly.entity_id
_entity_poly.type
_entity_poly.pdbx_seq_one_letter_code
_entity_poly.pdbx_strand_id
1 'polypeptide(L)' 'DPELILEKWDKLVDLVVDGGYGDNEPSTIIDLSEDEPLIIREGKGSLEIF' A
#
# COMPACT_ATOMS: atom_id res chain seq x y z
N ASP A 1 -12.27 -2.46 -2.81
CA ASP A 1 -13.39 -3.38 -3.10
C ASP A 1 -12.83 -4.61 -3.81
N PRO A 2 -12.88 -5.79 -3.18
CA PRO A 2 -12.43 -7.04 -3.78
C PRO A 2 -13.11 -7.38 -5.11
N GLU A 3 -14.39 -7.01 -5.31
CA GLU A 3 -15.11 -7.30 -6.55
C GLU A 3 -14.49 -6.58 -7.76
N LEU A 4 -14.14 -5.30 -7.58
CA LEU A 4 -13.47 -4.49 -8.62
C LEU A 4 -12.05 -5.00 -8.93
N ILE A 5 -11.35 -5.53 -7.92
CA ILE A 5 -10.02 -6.13 -8.10
C ILE A 5 -10.16 -7.41 -8.94
N LEU A 6 -11.14 -8.26 -8.65
CA LEU A 6 -11.40 -9.47 -9.44
C LEU A 6 -11.74 -9.11 -10.89
N GLU A 7 -12.69 -8.21 -11.12
CA GLU A 7 -13.12 -7.79 -12.47
C GLU A 7 -11.94 -7.30 -13.33
N LYS A 8 -11.00 -6.59 -12.71
CA LYS A 8 -9.86 -5.99 -13.42
C LYS A 8 -8.72 -6.98 -13.70
N TRP A 9 -8.51 -7.97 -12.83
CA TRP A 9 -7.27 -8.76 -12.81
C TRP A 9 -7.45 -10.27 -12.96
N ASP A 10 -8.69 -10.80 -13.03
CA ASP A 10 -9.02 -12.24 -13.10
C ASP A 10 -8.23 -13.04 -14.15
N LYS A 11 -7.85 -12.42 -15.27
CA LYS A 11 -7.11 -13.05 -16.36
C LYS A 11 -5.59 -12.99 -16.21
N LEU A 12 -5.09 -12.26 -15.21
CA LEU A 12 -3.66 -11.97 -15.03
C LEU A 12 -3.09 -12.60 -13.75
N VAL A 13 -3.94 -13.06 -12.83
CA VAL A 13 -3.53 -13.67 -11.56
C VAL A 13 -4.19 -15.02 -11.39
N ASP A 14 -3.53 -15.93 -10.67
CA ASP A 14 -4.08 -17.26 -10.39
C ASP A 14 -5.19 -17.24 -9.32
N LEU A 15 -5.18 -16.23 -8.45
CA LEU A 15 -6.11 -16.13 -7.32
C LEU A 15 -6.29 -14.67 -6.85
N VAL A 16 -7.51 -14.35 -6.42
CA VAL A 16 -7.85 -13.14 -5.65
C VAL A 16 -8.41 -13.58 -4.30
N VAL A 17 -7.93 -12.97 -3.21
CA VAL A 17 -8.43 -13.23 -1.84
C VAL A 17 -9.31 -12.07 -1.41
N ASP A 18 -10.57 -12.36 -1.09
CA ASP A 18 -11.50 -11.39 -0.52
C ASP A 18 -11.28 -11.25 1.00
N GLY A 19 -10.78 -10.09 1.41
CA GLY A 19 -10.62 -9.69 2.81
C GLY A 19 -11.56 -8.56 3.24
N GLY A 20 -12.61 -8.28 2.46
CA GLY A 20 -13.48 -7.12 2.64
C GLY A 20 -12.87 -5.80 2.15
N TYR A 21 -13.50 -4.69 2.52
CA TYR A 21 -13.03 -3.35 2.16
C TYR A 21 -11.78 -2.97 2.96
N GLY A 22 -10.65 -2.85 2.26
CA GLY A 22 -9.44 -2.24 2.78
C GLY A 22 -9.47 -0.71 2.69
N ASP A 23 -8.49 -0.09 3.33
CA ASP A 23 -8.18 1.32 3.15
C ASP A 23 -7.46 1.53 1.80
N ASN A 24 -7.61 2.73 1.22
CA ASN A 24 -6.95 3.12 -0.03
C ASN A 24 -5.76 4.05 0.22
N GLU A 25 -5.48 4.42 1.48
CA GLU A 25 -4.27 5.18 1.82
C GLU A 25 -3.03 4.27 1.80
N PRO A 26 -2.02 4.56 0.97
CA PRO A 26 -0.82 3.74 0.89
C PRO A 26 0.08 3.92 2.11
N SER A 27 1.05 3.03 2.29
CA SER A 27 2.06 3.17 3.33
C SER A 27 3.00 4.36 3.06
N THR A 28 3.50 4.93 4.16
CA THR A 28 4.69 5.79 4.16
C THR A 28 5.91 4.96 3.74
N ILE A 29 6.73 5.52 2.85
CA ILE A 29 7.98 4.91 2.39
C ILE A 29 9.13 5.80 2.85
N ILE A 30 10.01 5.22 3.66
CA ILE A 30 11.25 5.84 4.11
C ILE A 30 12.40 5.01 3.55
N ASP A 31 13.28 5.65 2.79
CA ASP A 31 14.53 5.08 2.32
C ASP A 31 15.59 5.24 3.40
N LEU A 32 16.22 4.13 3.77
CA LEU A 32 17.27 4.02 4.80
C LEU A 32 18.57 3.49 4.20
N SER A 33 18.73 3.55 2.88
CA SER A 33 19.94 3.08 2.19
C SER A 33 21.09 4.08 2.23
N GLU A 34 20.80 5.35 2.52
CA GLU A 34 21.77 6.43 2.69
C GLU A 34 22.03 6.74 4.18
N ASP A 35 22.99 7.62 4.47
CA ASP A 35 23.35 8.01 5.83
C ASP A 35 22.19 8.68 6.60
N GLU A 36 21.34 9.43 5.89
CA GLU A 36 20.18 10.12 6.46
C GLU A 36 18.87 9.55 5.89
N PRO A 37 17.83 9.30 6.72
CA PRO A 37 16.54 8.83 6.24
C PRO A 37 15.91 9.78 5.22
N LEU A 38 15.46 9.25 4.08
CA LEU A 38 14.78 10.03 3.05
C LEU A 38 13.31 9.60 2.94
N ILE A 39 12.40 10.56 3.03
CA ILE A 39 10.97 10.31 2.80
C ILE A 39 10.72 10.26 1.29
N ILE A 40 10.43 9.07 0.77
CA ILE A 40 10.08 8.86 -0.64
C ILE A 40 8.59 9.11 -0.87
N ARG A 41 7.75 8.75 0.11
CA ARG A 41 6.31 8.97 0.08
C ARG A 41 5.74 9.07 1.48
N GLU A 42 4.95 10.10 1.74
CA GLU A 42 4.07 10.17 2.92
C GLU A 42 2.77 9.41 2.65
N GLY A 43 2.31 8.66 3.64
CA GLY A 43 1.04 7.93 3.60
C GLY A 43 0.56 7.66 5.02
N LYS A 44 -0.09 6.51 5.23
CA LYS A 44 -0.80 6.21 6.47
C LYS A 44 0.06 6.19 7.75
N GLY A 45 1.38 6.06 7.61
CA GLY A 45 2.31 6.11 8.74
C GLY A 45 2.67 7.55 9.07
N SER A 46 2.19 8.07 10.20
CA SER A 46 2.53 9.42 10.65
C SER A 46 4.03 9.60 10.84
N LEU A 47 4.53 10.79 10.48
CA LEU A 47 5.91 11.23 10.71
C LEU A 47 6.08 11.96 12.04
N GLU A 48 4.97 12.25 12.74
CA GLU A 48 5.00 12.91 14.04
C GLU A 48 5.56 11.96 15.10
N ILE A 49 6.66 12.37 15.73
CA ILE A 49 7.26 11.69 16.88
C ILE A 49 6.71 12.40 18.12
N PHE A 50 5.72 11.82 18.77
CA PHE A 50 5.14 12.32 20.02
C PHE A 50 6.01 12.00 21.23
#